data_AF-A0AAV2HT21-F1
#
_entry.id   AF-A0AAV2HT21-F1
#
_cell.length_a   1.000
_cell.length_b   1.000
_cell.length_c   1.000
_cell.angle_alpha   90.00
_cell.angle_beta   90.00
_cell.angle_gamma   90.00
#
_symmetry.space_group_name_H-M   'P 1'
#
loop_
_entity.id
_entity.type
_entity.pdbx_description
1 polymer ?
#
loop_
_entity_poly.entity_id
_entity_poly.type
_entity_poly.pdbx_seq_one_letter_code
_entity_poly.pdbx_strand_id
1 'polypeptide(L)'
;PEITFAVADDETNAKLMEDFGLSDSGEEINIGIFGADNKKYRMEPTEEFDTEEIIEFLKKFKKGKLKPHIKSQRAPKKQTGPVTVVVANTFNEIVLNPKKDVLIELYAPWCGHCKKLEPIYAELAKKFKSEKNLVIAKLD
;
A
#
# COMPACT_ATOMS: atom_id res chain seq x y z
N PRO A 1 19.92 -6.09 15.29
CA PRO A 1 18.62 -6.22 15.98
C PRO A 1 18.43 -7.65 16.48
N GLU A 2 18.16 -7.79 17.78
CA GLU A 2 17.60 -9.02 18.34
C GLU A 2 16.20 -9.23 17.74
N ILE A 3 15.90 -10.46 17.33
CA ILE A 3 14.61 -10.81 16.71
C ILE A 3 13.90 -11.75 17.66
N THR A 4 12.70 -11.37 18.07
CA THR A 4 11.80 -12.21 18.84
C THR A 4 10.84 -12.92 17.89
N PHE A 5 10.66 -14.22 18.09
CA PHE A 5 9.76 -15.04 17.29
C PHE A 5 8.47 -15.31 18.07
N ALA A 6 7.35 -15.34 17.36
CA ALA A 6 6.07 -15.75 17.87
C ALA A 6 5.33 -16.51 16.76
N VAL A 7 4.50 -17.48 17.16
CA VAL A 7 3.58 -18.21 16.27
C VAL A 7 2.17 -17.86 16.72
N ALA A 8 1.30 -17.59 15.76
CA ALA A 8 -0.07 -17.17 16.01
C ALA A 8 -1.01 -17.82 15.00
N ASP A 9 -2.19 -18.19 15.47
CA ASP A 9 -3.30 -18.68 14.66
C ASP A 9 -3.89 -17.55 13.80
N ASP A 10 -4.15 -17.82 12.53
CA ASP A 10 -4.59 -16.81 11.56
C ASP A 10 -6.05 -16.40 11.74
N GLU A 11 -6.95 -17.33 12.13
CA GLU A 11 -8.35 -17.04 12.43
C GLU A 11 -8.46 -16.03 13.58
N THR A 12 -7.75 -16.28 14.67
CA THR A 12 -7.72 -15.41 15.85
C THR A 12 -7.02 -14.08 15.57
N ASN A 13 -6.10 -14.07 14.61
CA ASN A 13 -5.27 -12.90 14.26
C ASN A 13 -5.55 -12.38 12.85
N ALA A 14 -6.79 -12.53 12.35
CA ALA A 14 -7.15 -12.16 10.98
C ALA A 14 -6.81 -10.69 10.62
N LYS A 15 -6.88 -9.79 11.60
CA LYS A 15 -6.47 -8.39 11.42
C LYS A 15 -4.97 -8.24 11.15
N LEU A 16 -4.12 -9.07 11.76
CA LEU A 16 -2.69 -9.08 11.47
C LEU A 16 -2.44 -9.56 10.04
N MET A 17 -3.17 -10.60 9.61
CA MET A 17 -3.11 -11.07 8.22
C MET A 17 -3.50 -9.96 7.23
N GLU A 18 -4.55 -9.20 7.52
CA GLU A 18 -4.96 -8.06 6.69
C GLU A 18 -3.89 -6.97 6.66
N ASP A 19 -3.28 -6.68 7.80
CA ASP A 19 -2.25 -5.67 7.98
C ASP A 19 -0.94 -5.98 7.23
N PHE A 20 -0.63 -7.26 7.02
CA PHE A 20 0.46 -7.74 6.18
C PHE A 20 0.01 -8.04 4.74
N GLY A 21 -1.29 -7.89 4.43
CA GLY A 21 -1.86 -8.22 3.12
C GLY A 21 -1.75 -9.70 2.76
N LEU A 22 -1.85 -10.58 3.76
CA LEU A 22 -1.72 -12.03 3.66
C LEU A 22 -3.06 -12.76 3.85
N SER A 23 -4.17 -12.05 4.03
CA SER A 23 -5.50 -12.65 4.23
C SER A 23 -5.94 -13.60 3.11
N ASP A 24 -5.49 -13.34 1.88
CA ASP A 24 -5.83 -14.14 0.69
C ASP A 24 -4.65 -15.01 0.22
N SER A 25 -3.66 -15.28 1.09
CA SER A 25 -2.46 -16.04 0.68
C SER A 25 -2.79 -17.47 0.25
N GLY A 26 -3.76 -18.11 0.91
CA GLY A 26 -4.02 -19.56 0.76
C GLY A 26 -2.95 -20.46 1.40
N GLU A 27 -1.78 -19.91 1.73
CA GLU A 27 -0.68 -20.66 2.35
C GLU A 27 -0.89 -21.00 3.82
N GLU A 28 -0.42 -22.19 4.22
CA GLU A 28 -0.47 -22.68 5.60
C GLU A 28 0.42 -21.86 6.55
N ILE A 29 1.54 -21.33 6.04
CA ILE A 29 2.50 -20.57 6.85
C ILE A 29 2.80 -19.23 6.18
N ASN A 30 2.55 -18.17 6.95
CA ASN A 30 2.77 -16.80 6.56
C ASN A 30 3.76 -16.12 7.51
N ILE A 31 4.72 -15.38 6.95
CA ILE A 31 5.81 -14.79 7.75
C ILE A 31 5.81 -13.28 7.60
N GLY A 32 5.59 -12.59 8.74
CA GLY A 32 5.66 -11.15 8.89
C GLY A 32 6.65 -10.75 9.98
N ILE A 33 7.27 -9.57 9.82
CA ILE A 33 8.13 -8.93 10.82
C ILE A 33 7.59 -7.54 11.11
N PHE A 34 7.41 -7.26 12.39
CA PHE A 34 7.27 -5.91 12.90
C PHE A 34 8.66 -5.32 13.13
N GLY A 35 9.04 -4.34 12.31
CA GLY A 35 10.29 -3.61 12.46
C GLY A 35 10.24 -2.66 13.65
N ALA A 36 11.39 -2.45 14.31
CA ALA A 36 11.54 -1.43 15.36
C ALA A 36 11.30 0.00 14.84
N ASP A 37 11.27 0.20 13.52
CA ASP A 37 10.94 1.45 12.85
C ASP A 37 9.43 1.63 12.60
N ASN A 38 8.59 0.84 13.28
CA ASN A 38 7.13 0.78 13.09
C ASN A 38 6.71 0.39 11.67
N LYS A 39 7.61 -0.19 10.87
CA LYS A 39 7.29 -0.72 9.55
C LYS A 39 7.02 -2.20 9.61
N LYS A 40 6.18 -2.66 8.69
CA LYS A 40 5.87 -4.08 8.50
C LYS A 40 6.71 -4.62 7.36
N TYR A 41 7.21 -5.83 7.48
CA TYR A 41 7.91 -6.53 6.41
C TYR A 41 7.27 -7.90 6.28
N ARG A 42 7.04 -8.38 5.07
CA ARG A 42 6.47 -9.71 4.85
C ARG A 42 7.36 -10.49 3.89
N MET A 43 7.40 -11.79 4.09
CA MET A 43 7.84 -12.72 3.05
C MET A 43 6.72 -12.83 2.01
N GLU A 44 7.07 -13.09 0.74
CA GLU A 44 6.03 -13.45 -0.22
C GLU A 44 5.51 -14.85 0.14
N PRO A 45 4.20 -15.12 -0.02
CA PRO A 45 3.65 -16.44 0.29
C PRO A 45 4.30 -17.52 -0.57
N THR A 46 4.65 -18.65 0.04
CA THR A 46 5.29 -19.80 -0.60
C THR A 46 4.56 -21.09 -0.22
N GLU A 47 4.36 -21.96 -1.21
CA GLU A 47 3.66 -23.25 -1.03
C GLU A 47 4.42 -24.20 -0.08
N GLU A 48 5.76 -24.10 -0.05
CA GLU A 48 6.61 -24.94 0.79
C GLU A 48 7.21 -24.13 1.94
N PHE A 49 7.22 -24.75 3.13
CA PHE A 49 7.93 -24.22 4.29
C PHE A 49 9.42 -24.56 4.20
N ASP A 50 10.22 -23.64 3.66
CA ASP A 50 11.67 -23.78 3.57
C ASP A 50 12.43 -22.91 4.58
N THR A 51 13.26 -23.55 5.39
CA THR A 51 14.12 -22.87 6.38
C THR A 51 15.18 -21.98 5.72
N GLU A 52 15.67 -22.34 4.54
CA GLU A 52 16.69 -21.57 3.83
C GLU A 52 16.16 -20.20 3.39
N GLU A 53 14.94 -20.16 2.86
CA GLU A 53 14.25 -18.94 2.46
C GLU A 53 13.98 -18.02 3.65
N ILE A 54 13.53 -18.59 4.77
CA ILE A 54 13.31 -17.85 6.03
C ILE A 54 14.62 -17.25 6.53
N ILE A 55 15.70 -18.03 6.53
CA ILE A 55 17.03 -17.55 6.92
C ILE A 55 17.48 -16.41 5.99
N GLU A 56 17.23 -16.52 4.69
CA GLU A 56 17.57 -15.46 3.74
C GLU A 56 16.74 -14.20 3.98
N PHE A 57 15.44 -14.33 4.21
CA PHE A 57 14.54 -13.24 4.56
C PHE A 57 14.99 -12.51 5.84
N LEU A 58 15.30 -13.25 6.91
CA LEU A 58 15.84 -12.68 8.16
C LEU A 58 17.21 -12.01 7.96
N LYS A 59 18.08 -12.58 7.12
CA LYS A 59 19.37 -11.95 6.77
C LYS A 59 19.15 -10.64 6.01
N LYS A 60 18.21 -10.61 5.05
CA LYS A 60 17.85 -9.39 4.30
C LYS A 60 17.27 -8.33 5.24
N PHE A 61 16.43 -8.72 6.19
CA PHE A 61 15.87 -7.83 7.22
C PHE A 61 16.97 -7.23 8.09
N LYS A 62 17.85 -8.05 8.67
CA LYS A 62 18.98 -7.59 9.52
C LYS A 62 19.93 -6.65 8.78
N LYS A 63 20.09 -6.83 7.46
CA LYS A 63 20.91 -5.97 6.59
C LYS A 63 20.17 -4.70 6.13
N GLY A 64 18.91 -4.50 6.50
CA GLY A 64 18.10 -3.35 6.07
C GLY A 64 17.79 -3.35 4.57
N LYS A 65 17.87 -4.50 3.91
CA LYS A 65 17.67 -4.64 2.45
C LYS A 65 16.22 -4.93 2.05
N LEU A 66 15.36 -5.27 3.02
CA LEU A 66 13.95 -5.51 2.73
C LEU A 66 13.23 -4.19 2.52
N LYS A 67 12.29 -4.19 1.57
CA LYS A 67 11.31 -3.13 1.43
C LYS A 67 10.18 -3.36 2.43
N PRO A 68 9.73 -2.31 3.13
CA PRO A 68 8.57 -2.44 3.99
C PRO A 68 7.34 -2.77 3.14
N HIS A 69 6.48 -3.62 3.69
CA HIS A 69 5.14 -3.83 3.18
C HIS A 69 4.30 -2.58 3.43
N ILE A 70 3.64 -2.11 2.39
CA ILE A 70 2.70 -0.99 2.44
C ILE A 70 1.39 -1.51 1.86
N LYS A 71 0.30 -1.39 2.63
CA LYS A 71 -1.03 -1.72 2.15
C LYS A 71 -1.36 -0.78 0.99
N SER A 72 -1.51 -1.35 -0.19
CA SER A 72 -1.80 -0.61 -1.42
C SER A 72 -2.82 -1.38 -2.22
N GLN A 73 -3.82 -0.67 -2.74
CA GLN A 73 -4.61 -1.19 -3.84
C GLN A 73 -3.71 -1.44 -5.06
N ARG A 74 -4.19 -2.27 -5.99
CA ARG A 74 -3.51 -2.47 -7.29
C ARG A 74 -3.53 -1.15 -8.05
N ALA A 75 -2.35 -0.72 -8.49
CA ALA A 75 -2.26 0.47 -9.33
C ALA A 75 -3.10 0.27 -10.61
N PRO A 76 -3.90 1.27 -11.02
CA PRO A 76 -4.70 1.18 -12.23
C PRO A 76 -3.79 1.02 -13.44
N LYS A 77 -4.09 0.06 -14.33
CA LYS A 77 -3.30 -0.18 -15.56
C LYS A 77 -3.28 1.05 -16.48
N LYS A 78 -4.33 1.86 -16.44
CA LYS A 78 -4.48 3.13 -17.17
C LYS A 78 -5.26 4.10 -16.30
N GLN A 79 -4.81 5.34 -16.23
CA GLN A 79 -5.57 6.42 -15.62
C GLN A 79 -6.75 6.77 -16.55
N THR A 80 -7.97 6.57 -16.06
CA THR A 80 -9.20 6.87 -16.80
C THR A 80 -10.01 7.92 -16.04
N GLY A 81 -10.66 8.82 -16.79
CA GLY A 81 -11.40 9.94 -16.21
C GLY A 81 -10.54 11.18 -15.96
N PRO A 82 -11.14 12.23 -15.38
CA PRO A 82 -10.48 13.52 -15.20
C PRO A 82 -9.57 13.57 -13.96
N VAL A 83 -9.84 12.75 -12.93
CA VAL A 83 -9.08 12.70 -11.67
C VAL A 83 -8.13 11.51 -11.71
N THR A 84 -6.86 11.74 -11.36
CA THR A 84 -5.84 10.70 -11.25
C THR A 84 -6.08 9.84 -10.01
N VAL A 85 -6.17 8.52 -10.17
CA VAL A 85 -6.28 7.59 -9.04
C VAL A 85 -4.87 7.26 -8.54
N VAL A 86 -4.61 7.58 -7.28
CA VAL A 86 -3.35 7.30 -6.60
C VAL A 86 -3.55 6.15 -5.63
N VAL A 87 -2.60 5.23 -5.59
CA VAL A 87 -2.51 4.16 -4.59
C VAL A 87 -1.21 4.34 -3.83
N ALA A 88 -1.07 3.72 -2.65
CA ALA A 88 0.13 3.91 -1.83
C ALA A 88 1.44 3.62 -2.59
N ASN A 89 1.45 2.61 -3.48
CA ASN A 89 2.62 2.29 -4.31
C ASN A 89 2.97 3.34 -5.38
N THR A 90 2.02 4.17 -5.82
CA THR A 90 2.25 5.24 -6.81
C THR A 90 2.31 6.63 -6.18
N PHE A 91 2.14 6.73 -4.87
CA PHE A 91 2.07 8.01 -4.16
C PHE A 91 3.33 8.87 -4.37
N ASN A 92 4.51 8.31 -4.15
CA ASN A 92 5.77 9.07 -4.29
C ASN A 92 6.01 9.52 -5.73
N GLU A 93 5.65 8.71 -6.71
CA GLU A 93 5.84 9.03 -8.13
C GLU A 93 4.91 10.15 -8.60
N ILE A 94 3.66 10.12 -8.15
CA ILE A 94 2.62 11.04 -8.62
C ILE A 94 2.57 12.30 -7.75
N VAL A 95 2.47 12.13 -6.43
CA VAL A 95 2.18 13.21 -5.48
C VAL A 95 3.43 13.98 -5.09
N LEU A 96 4.56 13.29 -4.89
CA LEU A 96 5.82 13.91 -4.50
C LEU A 96 6.69 14.30 -5.70
N ASN A 97 6.11 14.36 -6.90
CA ASN A 97 6.84 14.75 -8.10
C ASN A 97 7.22 16.24 -8.03
N PRO A 98 8.52 16.60 -7.99
CA PRO A 98 8.93 18.00 -7.84
C PRO A 98 8.63 18.87 -9.07
N LYS A 99 8.17 18.28 -10.18
CA LYS A 99 7.85 18.99 -11.44
C LYS A 99 6.36 19.28 -11.60
N LYS A 100 5.52 18.87 -10.65
CA LYS A 100 4.06 18.99 -10.74
C LYS A 100 3.51 19.61 -9.47
N ASP A 101 2.53 20.48 -9.63
CA ASP A 101 1.63 20.86 -8.55
C ASP A 101 0.58 19.77 -8.42
N VAL A 102 0.35 19.27 -7.20
CA VAL A 102 -0.59 18.17 -6.98
C VAL A 102 -1.61 18.56 -5.94
N LEU A 103 -2.88 18.54 -6.32
CA LEU A 103 -4.01 18.58 -5.39
C LEU A 103 -4.50 17.15 -5.19
N ILE A 104 -4.45 16.66 -3.96
CA ILE A 104 -4.88 15.30 -3.61
C ILE A 104 -6.05 15.33 -2.62
N GLU A 105 -7.10 14.57 -2.95
CA GLU A 105 -8.19 14.26 -2.04
C GLU A 105 -7.90 12.92 -1.36
N LEU A 106 -7.76 12.92 -0.04
CA LEU A 106 -7.79 11.71 0.78
C LEU A 106 -9.23 11.46 1.19
N TYR A 107 -9.85 10.40 0.69
CA TYR A 107 -11.27 10.12 0.91
C TYR A 107 -11.49 8.77 1.59
N ALA A 108 -12.70 8.53 2.07
CA ALA A 108 -13.12 7.21 2.48
C ALA A 108 -14.40 6.82 1.72
N PRO A 109 -14.54 5.59 1.22
CA PRO A 109 -15.65 5.16 0.36
C PRO A 109 -17.01 5.16 1.10
N TRP A 110 -16.97 5.16 2.43
CA TRP A 110 -18.15 5.25 3.29
C TRP A 110 -18.46 6.68 3.77
N CYS A 111 -17.59 7.66 3.50
CA CYS A 111 -17.79 9.04 3.92
C CYS A 111 -18.81 9.77 3.03
N GLY A 112 -19.92 10.19 3.63
CA GLY A 112 -20.98 10.93 2.92
C GLY A 112 -20.55 12.30 2.40
N HIS A 113 -19.60 12.98 3.06
CA HIS A 113 -19.07 14.26 2.57
C HIS A 113 -18.20 14.08 1.32
N CYS A 114 -17.34 13.05 1.29
CA CYS A 114 -16.53 12.72 0.11
C CYS A 114 -17.41 12.40 -1.10
N LYS A 115 -18.49 11.62 -0.91
CA LYS A 115 -19.45 11.33 -1.98
C LYS A 115 -20.11 12.58 -2.57
N LYS A 116 -20.38 13.59 -1.73
CA LYS A 116 -20.91 14.89 -2.20
C LYS A 116 -19.85 15.72 -2.92
N LEU A 117 -18.58 15.61 -2.51
CA LEU A 117 -17.45 16.32 -3.12
C LEU A 117 -17.05 15.71 -4.47
N GLU A 118 -17.16 14.39 -4.64
CA GLU A 118 -16.72 13.66 -5.85
C GLU A 118 -17.16 14.30 -7.18
N PRO A 119 -18.44 14.65 -7.42
CA PRO A 119 -18.84 15.31 -8.66
C PRO A 119 -18.18 16.69 -8.85
N ILE A 120 -18.06 17.47 -7.78
CA ILE A 120 -17.45 18.80 -7.80
C ILE A 120 -15.94 18.69 -8.07
N TYR A 121 -15.28 17.71 -7.46
CA TYR A 121 -13.86 17.45 -7.64
C TYR A 121 -13.55 16.94 -9.06
N ALA A 122 -14.44 16.13 -9.64
CA ALA A 122 -14.35 15.73 -11.04
C ALA A 122 -14.56 16.91 -12.01
N GLU A 123 -15.45 17.85 -11.70
CA GLU A 123 -15.62 19.09 -12.48
C GLU A 123 -14.39 19.99 -12.41
N LEU A 124 -13.80 20.15 -11.23
CA LEU A 124 -12.52 20.85 -11.03
C LEU A 124 -11.45 20.24 -11.95
N ALA A 125 -11.28 18.92 -11.90
CA ALA A 125 -10.28 18.23 -12.71
C ALA A 125 -10.53 18.38 -14.22
N LYS A 126 -11.79 18.38 -14.68
CA LYS A 126 -12.14 18.67 -16.08
C LYS A 126 -11.77 20.11 -16.46
N LYS A 127 -12.04 21.09 -15.59
CA LYS A 127 -11.75 22.50 -15.84
C LYS A 127 -10.25 22.77 -16.00
N PHE A 128 -9.43 22.06 -15.23
CA PHE A 128 -7.96 22.20 -15.25
C PHE A 128 -7.25 21.21 -16.19
N LYS A 129 -7.97 20.49 -17.06
CA LYS A 129 -7.38 19.49 -17.96
C LYS A 129 -6.30 20.05 -18.91
N SER A 130 -6.34 21.34 -19.23
CA SER A 130 -5.32 22.01 -20.07
C SER A 130 -4.04 22.35 -19.30
N GLU A 131 -4.07 22.39 -17.97
CA GLU A 131 -2.92 22.73 -17.14
C GLU A 131 -1.97 21.53 -17.01
N LYS A 132 -0.94 21.51 -17.87
CA LYS A 132 -0.02 20.37 -17.97
C LYS A 132 0.79 20.11 -16.70
N ASN A 133 0.92 21.09 -15.81
CA ASN A 133 1.73 20.98 -14.59
C ASN A 133 0.91 20.70 -13.33
N LEU A 134 -0.43 20.70 -13.42
CA LEU A 134 -1.33 20.44 -12.31
C LEU A 134 -1.88 19.01 -12.41
N VAL A 135 -1.80 18.27 -11.31
CA VAL A 135 -2.42 16.95 -11.16
C VAL A 135 -3.51 17.05 -10.12
N ILE A 136 -4.74 16.73 -10.52
CA ILE A 136 -5.86 16.53 -9.58
C ILE A 136 -5.96 15.03 -9.32
N ALA A 137 -5.73 14.63 -8.08
CA ALA A 137 -5.60 13.24 -7.65
C ALA A 137 -6.56 12.88 -6.52
N LYS A 138 -6.86 11.60 -6.37
CA LYS A 138 -7.59 11.04 -5.22
C LYS A 138 -6.95 9.74 -4.74
N LEU A 139 -7.02 9.51 -3.42
CA LEU A 139 -6.56 8.29 -2.75
C LEU A 139 -7.55 7.88 -1.67
N ASP A 140 -7.84 6.58 -1.62
CA ASP A 140 -8.64 5.88 -0.60
C ASP A 140 -7.71 5.40 0.53
#